data_AF-A0A3D0X6I0-F1
#
_entry.id   AF-A0A3D0X6I0-F1
#
_cell.length_a   1.000
_cell.length_b   1.000
_cell.length_c   1.000
_cell.angle_alpha   90.00
_cell.angle_beta   90.00
_cell.angle_gamma   90.00
#
_symmetry.space_group_name_H-M   'P 1'
#
loop_
_entity.id
_entity.type
_entity.pdbx_description
1 polymer ?
#
loop_
_entity_poly.entity_id
_entity_poly.type
_entity_poly.pdbx_seq_one_letter_code
_entity_poly.pdbx_strand_id
1 'polypeptide(L)' 'ITSLSNKLVCFTKKTAELEEAVIKANDYSDDNLAYATYYRETVFALMQELRAVGDSMETETSSEYWPYPSYGEMLFNV' A
#
# COMPACT_ATOMS: atom_id res chain seq x y z
N ILE A 1 2.23 -2.31 -22.40
CA ILE A 1 1.69 -3.61 -21.93
C ILE A 1 2.54 -4.17 -20.78
N THR A 2 3.87 -4.24 -20.90
CA THR A 2 4.77 -4.73 -19.84
C THR A 2 4.92 -3.82 -18.62
N SER A 3 4.68 -2.51 -18.73
CA SER A 3 4.76 -1.56 -17.58
C SER A 3 3.77 -1.91 -16.47
N LEU A 4 2.48 -1.94 -16.82
CA LEU A 4 1.40 -2.23 -15.87
C LEU A 4 1.52 -3.63 -15.25
N SER A 5 1.89 -4.65 -16.04
CA SER A 5 2.10 -6.00 -15.50
C SER A 5 3.26 -6.06 -14.51
N ASN A 6 4.36 -5.33 -14.77
CA ASN A 6 5.49 -5.27 -13.86
C ASN A 6 5.13 -4.51 -12.57
N LYS A 7 4.34 -3.43 -12.67
CA LYS A 7 3.83 -2.70 -11.51
C LYS A 7 2.88 -3.55 -10.67
N LEU A 8 2.00 -4.34 -11.29
CA LEU A 8 1.14 -5.27 -10.59
C LEU A 8 1.95 -6.32 -9.81
N VAL A 9 3.00 -6.89 -10.42
CA VAL A 9 3.92 -7.82 -9.73
C VAL A 9 4.66 -7.13 -8.58
N CYS A 10 5.04 -5.87 -8.74
CA CYS A 10 5.64 -5.08 -7.67
C CYS A 10 4.64 -4.83 -6.52
N PHE A 11 3.40 -4.45 -6.87
CA PHE A 11 2.33 -4.19 -5.93
C PHE A 11 2.03 -5.42 -5.08
N THR A 12 1.87 -6.60 -5.69
CA THR A 12 1.60 -7.85 -4.94
C THR A 12 2.74 -8.24 -4.02
N LYS A 13 4.00 -8.06 -4.46
CA LYS A 13 5.18 -8.27 -3.59
C LYS A 13 5.19 -7.32 -2.39
N LYS A 14 4.94 -6.03 -2.64
CA LYS A 14 4.90 -5.01 -1.58
C LYS A 14 3.75 -5.23 -0.60
N THR A 15 2.60 -5.72 -1.07
CA THR A 15 1.51 -6.14 -0.20
C THR A 15 1.93 -7.29 0.71
N ALA A 16 2.59 -8.32 0.17
CA ALA A 16 3.09 -9.43 0.98
C ALA A 16 4.15 -8.99 2.01
N GLU A 17 5.08 -8.10 1.62
CA GLU A 17 6.07 -7.51 2.52
C GLU A 17 5.40 -6.72 3.67
N LEU A 18 4.36 -5.95 3.36
CA LEU A 18 3.59 -5.19 4.34
C LEU A 18 2.82 -6.12 5.30
N GLU A 19 2.18 -7.17 4.78
CA GLU A 19 1.49 -8.19 5.60
C GLU A 19 2.47 -8.87 6.57
N GLU A 20 3.64 -9.27 6.09
CA GLU A 20 4.69 -9.84 6.95
C GLU A 20 5.17 -8.85 8.01
N ALA A 21 5.35 -7.57 7.66
CA ALA A 21 5.76 -6.55 8.63
C ALA A 21 4.70 -6.36 9.72
N VAL A 22 3.41 -6.33 9.35
CA VAL A 22 2.32 -6.25 10.33
C VAL A 22 2.31 -7.47 11.26
N ILE A 23 2.57 -8.67 10.74
CA ILE A 23 2.69 -9.88 11.57
C ILE A 23 3.90 -9.78 12.50
N LYS A 24 5.08 -9.41 11.98
CA LYS A 24 6.33 -9.23 12.76
C LYS A 24 6.19 -8.15 13.83
N ALA A 25 5.33 -7.16 13.63
CA ALA A 25 5.09 -6.16 14.65
C ALA A 25 4.59 -6.78 15.97
N ASN A 26 3.85 -7.90 15.91
CA ASN A 26 3.40 -8.61 17.12
C ASN A 26 4.54 -9.18 17.97
N ASP A 27 5.73 -9.38 17.40
CA ASP A 27 6.92 -9.82 18.17
C ASP A 27 7.35 -8.76 19.20
N TYR A 28 6.92 -7.50 19.01
CA TYR A 28 7.18 -6.40 19.94
C TYR A 28 5.98 -6.09 20.86
N SER A 29 4.94 -6.93 20.88
CA SER A 29 3.71 -6.65 21.62
C SER A 29 3.89 -6.49 23.13
N ASP A 30 4.97 -7.05 23.70
CA ASP A 30 5.31 -6.93 25.11
C ASP A 30 5.96 -5.57 25.47
N ASP A 31 6.43 -4.81 24.48
CA ASP A 31 7.02 -3.47 24.65
C ASP A 31 6.29 -2.45 23.78
N ASN A 32 5.42 -1.66 24.40
CA ASN A 32 4.63 -0.63 23.73
C ASN A 32 5.47 0.40 22.95
N LEU A 33 6.67 0.74 23.44
CA LEU A 33 7.53 1.71 22.76
C LEU A 33 8.15 1.07 21.51
N ALA A 34 8.65 -0.15 21.63
CA ALA A 34 9.19 -0.89 20.49
C ALA A 34 8.10 -1.18 19.44
N TYR A 35 6.89 -1.58 19.88
CA TYR A 35 5.73 -1.78 19.01
C TYR A 35 5.37 -0.53 18.21
N ALA A 36 5.20 0.60 18.90
CA ALA A 36 4.86 1.87 18.27
C ALA A 36 5.96 2.35 17.30
N THR A 37 7.23 2.19 17.69
CA THR A 37 8.38 2.55 16.84
C THR A 37 8.42 1.68 15.58
N TYR A 38 8.22 0.37 15.72
CA TYR A 38 8.21 -0.55 14.59
C TYR A 38 7.11 -0.23 13.58
N TYR A 39 5.89 0.06 14.05
CA TYR A 39 4.82 0.52 13.17
C TYR A 39 5.16 1.83 12.47
N ARG A 40 5.72 2.80 13.22
CA ARG A 40 6.01 4.14 12.69
C ARG A 40 7.13 4.16 11.67
N GLU A 41 8.13 3.30 11.83
CA GLU A 41 9.33 3.28 11.02
C GLU A 41 9.26 2.23 9.90
N THR A 42 8.74 1.05 10.18
CA THR A 42 8.75 -0.08 9.23
C THR A 42 7.43 -0.19 8.49
N VAL A 43 6.32 -0.39 9.22
CA VAL A 43 5.00 -0.59 8.60
C VAL A 43 4.59 0.64 7.80
N PHE A 44 4.74 1.84 8.38
CA PHE A 44 4.40 3.09 7.70
C PHE A 44 5.25 3.32 6.43
N ALA A 45 6.54 2.99 6.45
CA ALA A 45 7.39 3.13 5.26
C ALA A 45 6.91 2.20 4.14
N LEU A 46 6.63 0.93 4.46
CA LEU A 46 6.10 -0.05 3.48
C LEU A 46 4.73 0.37 2.93
N MET A 47 3.87 0.96 3.75
CA MET A 47 2.58 1.51 3.29
C MET A 47 2.78 2.62 2.25
N GLN A 48 3.76 3.51 2.47
CA GLN A 48 4.05 4.60 1.53
C GLN A 48 4.63 4.08 0.21
N GLU A 49 5.48 3.05 0.25
CA GLU A 49 5.98 2.39 -0.96
C GLU A 49 4.86 1.72 -1.75
N LEU A 50 3.99 0.95 -1.08
CA LEU A 50 2.85 0.30 -1.72
C LEU A 50 1.92 1.33 -2.36
N ARG A 51 1.65 2.44 -1.67
CA ARG A 51 0.85 3.55 -2.19
C ARG A 51 1.45 4.14 -3.46
N ALA A 52 2.75 4.41 -3.48
CA ALA A 52 3.41 4.97 -4.66
C ALA A 52 3.26 4.07 -5.89
N VAL A 53 3.30 2.75 -5.71
CA VAL A 53 3.05 1.79 -6.81
C VAL A 53 1.59 1.85 -7.26
N GLY A 54 0.64 1.88 -6.32
CA GLY A 54 -0.80 1.98 -6.60
C GLY A 54 -1.19 3.27 -7.33
N ASP A 55 -0.74 4.42 -6.85
CA ASP A 55 -0.99 5.73 -7.49
C ASP A 55 -0.41 5.76 -8.92
N SER A 56 0.73 5.09 -9.14
CA SER A 56 1.33 4.96 -10.47
C SER A 56 0.58 3.99 -11.40
N MET A 57 -0.22 3.07 -10.85
CA MET A 57 -1.11 2.19 -11.62
C MET A 57 -2.43 2.87 -11.96
N GLU A 58 -2.94 3.74 -11.08
CA GLU A 58 -4.13 4.56 -11.32
C GLU A 58 -3.95 5.46 -12.55
N THR A 59 -2.77 6.07 -12.70
CA THR A 59 -2.48 6.94 -13.87
C THR A 59 -2.33 6.19 -15.20
N GLU A 60 -2.06 4.88 -15.17
CA GLU A 60 -1.94 4.05 -16.38
C GLU A 60 -3.24 3.32 -16.74
N THR A 61 -4.19 3.19 -15.81
CA THR A 61 -5.43 2.44 -16.01
C THR A 61 -6.56 3.42 -16.34
N SER A 62 -7.38 3.09 -17.35
CA SER A 62 -8.59 3.88 -17.62
C SER A 62 -9.52 3.87 -16.40
N SER A 63 -10.20 4.98 -16.12
CA SER A 63 -11.15 5.08 -15.01
C SER A 63 -12.27 4.04 -15.07
N GLU A 64 -12.68 3.61 -16.27
CA GLU A 64 -13.68 2.56 -16.47
C GLU A 64 -13.24 1.19 -15.94
N TYR A 65 -11.92 0.94 -15.88
CA TYR A 65 -11.35 -0.34 -15.44
C TYR A 65 -10.66 -0.24 -14.07
N TRP A 66 -10.57 0.95 -13.48
CA TRP A 66 -9.98 1.14 -12.17
C TRP A 66 -11.03 0.85 -11.07
N PRO A 67 -10.80 -0.14 -10.19
CA PRO A 67 -11.83 -0.60 -9.26
C PRO A 67 -12.04 0.34 -8.07
N TYR A 68 -11.15 1.31 -7.85
CA TYR A 68 -11.24 2.27 -6.77
C TYR A 68 -11.83 3.59 -7.28
N PRO A 69 -12.75 4.21 -6.53
CA PRO A 69 -13.22 5.53 -6.89
C PRO A 69 -12.05 6.51 -6.87
N SER A 70 -12.02 7.42 -7.84
CA SER A 70 -11.08 8.52 -7.85
C SER A 70 -11.30 9.42 -6.63
N TYR A 71 -10.30 10.22 -6.29
CA TYR A 71 -10.41 11.18 -5.19
C TYR A 71 -11.57 12.18 -5.39
N GLY A 72 -11.88 12.53 -6.64
CA GLY A 72 -13.01 13.36 -7.00
C GLY A 72 -14.36 12.70 -6.71
N GLU A 73 -14.49 11.40 -7.02
CA GLU A 73 -15.68 10.61 -6.70
C GLU A 73 -15.83 10.39 -5.19
N MET A 74 -14.73 10.16 -4.47
CA MET A 74 -14.80 9.99 -3.01
C MET A 74 -15.22 11.28 -2.28
N LEU A 75 -14.77 12.44 -2.74
CA LEU A 75 -15.01 13.72 -2.06
C LEU A 75 -16.25 14.47 -2.55
N PHE A 76 -16.70 14.22 -3.79
CA PHE A 76 -17.73 15.04 -4.44
C PHE A 76 -18.82 14.24 -5.17
N ASN A 77 -18.95 12.92 -4.96
CA ASN A 77 -20.16 12.22 -5.42
C ASN A 77 -21.37 12.76 -4.64
N VAL A 78 -22.18 13.57 -5.33
CA VAL A 78 -23.54 13.98 -4.94
C VAL A 78 -24.50 13.30 -5.90
#